data_AF-A0A9E3Y544-F1
#
_entry.id   AF-A0A9E3Y544-F1
#
_cell.length_a   1.000
_cell.length_b   1.000
_cell.length_c   1.000
_cell.angle_alpha   90.00
_cell.angle_beta   90.00
_cell.angle_gamma   90.00
#
_symmetry.space_group_name_H-M   'P 1'
#
loop_
_entity.id
_entity.type
_entity.pdbx_description
1 polymer ?
#
loop_
_entity_poly.entity_id
_entity_poly.type
_entity_poly.pdbx_seq_one_letter_code
_entity_poly.pdbx_strand_id
1 'polypeptide(L)'
;MIRDALASAVRDALVALAVDPLPERIDLERPARKEHGDWSTNVALATAKKADRNPRELAGELIDHLNANPPAHLERVEIAGPGFVNFHLAPTWLHDVLAEVVTAGVDGYARSEDGAGRSVNVEFVSANPTGPVHAGHARGAAYGDSVARLLERCGWAVTREFYINDRGVQMQNFGASLAARKKGEEPPEDGYQGQYVTDWAAEMPDGVDPVAWGEDRALADQREALAAFGVHFDVWYRELALVGSGAIEETLGELRDKGYVFDEDGAVWLRSTDFGDDKDRVLVKSDGELTYLAPDIAYHRDKFSRAERLINVWGADHHGYVARMKAAMAALGHDSGELEVAIVQLVELLKDGEPVRISKRSGNLIELRDIVNEVGADAARLTYLLQSIDSRQTVDLAVVASQGMDNPVYYVQMAHAR
;
A
#
# COMPACT_ATOMS: atom_id res chain seq x y z
N MET A 1 -6.22 -13.99 -20.64
CA MET A 1 -6.04 -15.30 -21.30
C MET A 1 -7.33 -15.78 -21.99
N ILE A 2 -8.32 -16.38 -21.30
CA ILE A 2 -9.55 -16.89 -21.99
C ILE A 2 -10.36 -15.77 -22.67
N ARG A 3 -10.57 -14.64 -21.98
CA ARG A 3 -11.28 -13.49 -22.56
C ARG A 3 -10.64 -13.02 -23.86
N ASP A 4 -9.32 -12.95 -23.90
CA ASP A 4 -8.58 -12.45 -25.07
C ASP A 4 -8.62 -13.49 -26.21
N ALA A 5 -8.57 -14.78 -25.89
CA ALA A 5 -8.78 -15.86 -26.85
C ALA A 5 -10.19 -15.83 -27.48
N LEU A 6 -11.24 -15.60 -26.67
CA LEU A 6 -12.60 -15.41 -27.17
C LEU A 6 -12.72 -14.17 -28.06
N ALA A 7 -12.12 -13.04 -27.65
CA ALA A 7 -12.13 -11.82 -28.44
C ALA A 7 -11.41 -11.99 -29.79
N SER A 8 -10.28 -12.72 -29.80
CA SER A 8 -9.57 -13.08 -31.04
C SER A 8 -10.44 -13.96 -31.93
N ALA A 9 -11.05 -15.02 -31.39
CA ALA A 9 -11.91 -15.92 -32.16
C ALA A 9 -13.11 -15.19 -32.76
N VAL A 10 -13.71 -14.25 -32.03
CA VAL A 10 -14.79 -13.39 -32.55
C VAL A 10 -14.28 -12.49 -33.68
N ARG A 11 -13.09 -11.91 -33.54
CA ARG A 11 -12.49 -11.09 -34.61
C ARG A 11 -12.24 -11.91 -35.88
N ASP A 12 -11.68 -13.10 -35.74
CA ASP A 12 -11.41 -14.00 -36.86
C ASP A 12 -12.71 -14.44 -37.54
N ALA A 13 -13.77 -14.70 -36.77
CA ALA A 13 -15.10 -14.99 -37.30
C ALA A 13 -15.68 -13.79 -38.08
N LEU A 14 -15.54 -12.56 -37.58
CA LEU A 14 -15.97 -11.35 -38.31
C LEU A 14 -15.22 -11.18 -39.63
N VAL A 15 -13.91 -11.45 -39.65
CA VAL A 15 -13.08 -11.45 -40.87
C VAL A 15 -13.57 -12.49 -41.87
N ALA A 16 -13.81 -13.73 -41.40
CA ALA A 16 -14.29 -14.81 -42.25
C ALA A 16 -15.69 -14.54 -42.84
N LEU A 17 -16.52 -13.81 -42.10
CA LEU A 17 -17.85 -13.38 -42.53
C LEU A 17 -17.83 -12.08 -43.36
N ALA A 18 -16.65 -11.59 -43.74
CA ALA A 18 -16.44 -10.38 -44.53
C ALA A 18 -17.15 -9.14 -43.94
N VAL A 19 -17.15 -9.00 -42.62
CA VAL A 19 -17.69 -7.82 -41.94
C VAL A 19 -16.70 -6.67 -42.07
N ASP A 20 -17.12 -5.59 -42.72
CA ASP A 20 -16.36 -4.35 -42.90
C ASP A 20 -17.26 -3.13 -42.58
N PRO A 21 -16.81 -2.18 -41.74
CA PRO A 21 -15.57 -2.15 -40.98
C PRO A 21 -15.58 -3.10 -39.77
N LEU A 22 -14.42 -3.69 -39.50
CA LEU A 22 -14.18 -4.41 -38.25
C LEU A 22 -14.21 -3.45 -37.05
N PRO A 23 -14.70 -3.90 -35.89
CA PRO A 23 -14.66 -3.10 -34.68
C PRO A 23 -13.21 -2.96 -34.19
N GLU A 24 -12.85 -1.77 -33.70
CA GLU A 24 -11.53 -1.53 -33.10
C GLU A 24 -11.33 -2.44 -31.88
N ARG A 25 -12.37 -2.60 -31.06
CA ARG A 25 -12.37 -3.42 -29.85
C ARG A 25 -13.59 -4.33 -29.80
N ILE A 26 -13.39 -5.54 -29.27
CA ILE A 26 -14.45 -6.49 -28.97
C ILE A 26 -14.56 -6.57 -27.46
N ASP A 27 -15.67 -6.09 -26.92
CA ASP A 27 -15.94 -6.11 -25.50
C ASP A 27 -16.65 -7.41 -25.11
N LEU A 28 -16.07 -8.07 -24.10
CA LEU A 28 -16.62 -9.25 -23.46
C LEU A 28 -16.92 -8.90 -22.00
N GLU A 29 -18.19 -9.05 -21.64
CA GLU A 29 -18.69 -8.74 -20.31
C GLU A 29 -19.25 -9.99 -19.64
N ARG A 30 -19.27 -10.00 -18.30
CA ARG A 30 -19.96 -11.06 -17.57
C ARG A 30 -21.47 -10.80 -17.63
N PRO A 31 -22.29 -11.76 -18.10
CA PRO A 31 -23.73 -11.59 -18.11
C PRO A 31 -24.29 -11.39 -16.70
N ALA A 32 -25.35 -10.58 -16.57
CA ALA A 32 -26.01 -10.37 -15.28
C ALA A 32 -26.62 -11.66 -14.69
N ARG A 33 -26.97 -12.62 -15.54
CA ARG A 33 -27.50 -13.93 -15.14
C ARG A 33 -26.57 -15.04 -15.62
N LYS A 34 -26.14 -15.90 -14.71
CA LYS A 34 -25.23 -17.03 -15.00
C LYS A 34 -25.76 -17.99 -16.07
N GLU A 35 -27.07 -18.11 -16.20
CA GLU A 35 -27.71 -18.93 -17.26
C GLU A 35 -27.44 -18.41 -18.69
N HIS A 36 -27.02 -17.15 -18.83
CA HIS A 36 -26.63 -16.54 -20.10
C HIS A 36 -25.14 -16.72 -20.43
N GLY A 37 -24.45 -17.61 -19.71
CA GLY A 37 -23.06 -17.97 -19.99
C GLY A 37 -22.05 -17.24 -19.11
N ASP A 38 -20.78 -17.50 -19.42
CA ASP A 38 -19.62 -16.98 -18.68
C ASP A 38 -19.20 -15.60 -19.19
N TRP A 39 -19.35 -15.39 -20.50
CA TRP A 39 -19.06 -14.15 -21.21
C TRP A 39 -20.15 -13.83 -22.24
N SER A 40 -20.34 -12.56 -22.54
CA SER A 40 -21.21 -12.10 -23.62
C SER A 40 -20.60 -10.91 -24.35
N THR A 41 -20.91 -10.79 -25.64
CA THR A 41 -20.57 -9.62 -26.44
C THR A 41 -21.77 -9.12 -27.24
N ASN A 42 -21.85 -7.80 -27.43
CA ASN A 42 -22.81 -7.14 -28.30
C ASN A 42 -22.25 -6.84 -29.70
N VAL A 43 -21.11 -7.44 -30.07
CA VAL A 43 -20.38 -7.09 -31.29
C VAL A 43 -21.23 -7.16 -32.57
N ALA A 44 -22.15 -8.11 -32.65
CA ALA A 44 -23.05 -8.25 -33.80
C ALA A 44 -23.99 -7.02 -33.91
N LEU A 45 -24.51 -6.53 -32.79
CA LEU A 45 -25.33 -5.30 -32.74
C LEU A 45 -24.51 -4.07 -33.13
N ALA A 46 -23.25 -4.00 -32.67
CA ALA A 46 -22.37 -2.86 -32.90
C ALA A 46 -21.89 -2.76 -34.37
N THR A 47 -21.72 -3.89 -35.05
CA THR A 47 -21.13 -3.96 -36.40
C THR A 47 -22.17 -4.09 -37.52
N ALA A 48 -23.32 -4.73 -37.26
CA ALA A 48 -24.31 -5.04 -38.28
C ALA A 48 -24.81 -3.85 -39.10
N LYS A 49 -25.06 -2.69 -38.46
CA LYS A 49 -25.51 -1.48 -39.18
C LYS A 49 -24.48 -0.98 -40.18
N LYS A 50 -23.20 -1.00 -39.82
CA LYS A 50 -22.13 -0.50 -40.71
C LYS A 50 -21.84 -1.50 -41.83
N ALA A 51 -22.07 -2.79 -41.57
CA ALA A 51 -21.94 -3.87 -42.54
C ALA A 51 -23.20 -4.11 -43.40
N ASP A 52 -24.24 -3.28 -43.27
CA ASP A 52 -25.55 -3.40 -43.95
C ASP A 52 -26.21 -4.78 -43.78
N ARG A 53 -26.19 -5.31 -42.55
CA ARG A 53 -26.70 -6.64 -42.19
C ARG A 53 -27.69 -6.59 -41.03
N ASN A 54 -28.53 -7.61 -40.90
CA ASN A 54 -29.39 -7.77 -39.73
C ASN A 54 -28.55 -8.25 -38.53
N PRO A 55 -28.64 -7.60 -37.35
CA PRO A 55 -27.85 -7.98 -36.17
C PRO A 55 -28.05 -9.42 -35.70
N ARG A 56 -29.27 -9.95 -35.82
CA ARG A 56 -29.60 -11.31 -35.37
C ARG A 56 -29.09 -12.36 -36.36
N GLU A 57 -29.12 -12.05 -37.65
CA GLU A 57 -28.53 -12.91 -38.69
C GLU A 57 -27.01 -12.95 -38.54
N LEU A 58 -26.37 -11.79 -38.38
CA LEU A 58 -24.92 -11.72 -38.12
C LEU A 58 -24.53 -12.46 -36.83
N ALA A 59 -25.30 -12.32 -35.75
CA ALA A 59 -25.07 -13.08 -34.53
C ALA A 59 -25.18 -14.59 -34.75
N GLY A 60 -26.16 -15.05 -35.55
CA GLY A 60 -26.30 -16.45 -35.92
C GLY A 60 -25.13 -16.98 -36.72
N GLU A 61 -24.70 -16.25 -37.75
CA GLU A 61 -23.54 -16.64 -38.56
C GLU A 61 -22.23 -16.67 -37.75
N LEU A 62 -22.05 -15.72 -36.83
CA LEU A 62 -20.93 -15.72 -35.89
C LEU A 62 -20.92 -16.98 -35.02
N ILE A 63 -22.09 -17.35 -34.49
CA ILE A 63 -22.24 -18.53 -33.65
C ILE A 63 -22.01 -19.81 -34.44
N ASP A 64 -22.54 -19.91 -35.66
CA ASP A 64 -22.30 -21.06 -36.53
C ASP A 64 -20.81 -21.21 -36.82
N HIS A 65 -20.12 -20.10 -37.11
CA HIS A 65 -18.68 -20.09 -37.33
C HIS A 65 -17.88 -20.53 -36.08
N LEU A 66 -18.23 -19.99 -34.90
CA LEU A 66 -17.58 -20.30 -33.64
C LEU A 66 -17.88 -21.72 -33.14
N ASN A 67 -19.08 -22.25 -33.37
CA ASN A 67 -19.41 -23.64 -33.01
C ASN A 67 -18.78 -24.65 -33.98
N ALA A 68 -18.59 -24.27 -35.25
CA ALA A 68 -17.87 -25.10 -36.22
C ALA A 68 -16.35 -25.14 -35.92
N ASN A 69 -15.81 -24.04 -35.38
CA ASN A 69 -14.39 -23.91 -35.04
C ASN A 69 -14.25 -23.36 -33.60
N PRO A 70 -14.62 -24.15 -32.57
CA PRO A 70 -14.63 -23.65 -31.21
C PRO A 70 -13.21 -23.35 -30.72
N PRO A 71 -12.91 -22.13 -30.24
CA PRO A 71 -11.68 -21.89 -29.49
C PRO A 71 -11.60 -22.79 -28.25
N ALA A 72 -10.38 -22.96 -27.73
CA ALA A 72 -10.14 -23.80 -26.57
C ALA A 72 -11.09 -23.49 -25.42
N HIS A 73 -11.58 -24.55 -24.78
CA HIS A 73 -12.53 -24.51 -23.65
C HIS A 73 -13.91 -23.92 -23.94
N LEU A 74 -14.25 -23.59 -25.19
CA LEU A 74 -15.61 -23.20 -25.53
C LEU A 74 -16.48 -24.45 -25.67
N GLU A 75 -17.56 -24.53 -24.88
CA GLU A 75 -18.55 -25.61 -24.98
C GLU A 75 -19.61 -25.30 -26.04
N ARG A 76 -20.16 -24.08 -25.98
CA ARG A 76 -21.19 -23.62 -26.92
C ARG A 76 -21.32 -22.10 -26.91
N VAL A 77 -21.85 -21.58 -28.01
CA VAL A 77 -22.26 -20.17 -28.15
C VAL A 77 -23.74 -20.08 -28.49
N GLU A 78 -24.45 -19.11 -27.92
CA GLU A 78 -25.87 -18.89 -28.16
C GLU A 78 -26.24 -17.43 -28.39
N ILE A 79 -27.33 -17.21 -29.14
CA ILE A 79 -27.92 -15.88 -29.30
C ILE A 79 -28.82 -15.59 -28.12
N ALA A 80 -28.65 -14.42 -27.51
CA ALA A 80 -29.63 -13.84 -26.60
C ALA A 80 -30.25 -12.56 -27.18
N GLY A 81 -31.57 -12.44 -27.02
CA GLY A 81 -32.32 -11.23 -27.34
C GLY A 81 -32.13 -10.76 -28.80
N PRO A 82 -31.74 -9.49 -29.02
CA PRO A 82 -31.65 -8.90 -30.36
C PRO A 82 -30.35 -9.23 -31.12
N GLY A 83 -29.40 -9.94 -30.53
CA GLY A 83 -28.10 -10.24 -31.16
C GLY A 83 -26.90 -10.23 -30.21
N PHE A 84 -27.11 -10.49 -28.91
CA PHE A 84 -26.00 -10.77 -28.00
C PHE A 84 -25.48 -12.18 -28.27
N VAL A 85 -24.15 -12.32 -28.26
CA VAL A 85 -23.46 -13.60 -28.46
C VAL A 85 -22.92 -14.04 -27.11
N ASN A 86 -23.51 -15.09 -26.55
CA ASN A 86 -23.23 -15.61 -25.21
C ASN A 86 -22.35 -16.86 -25.28
N PHE A 87 -21.27 -16.89 -24.50
CA PHE A 87 -20.29 -17.97 -24.49
C PHE A 87 -20.46 -18.81 -23.22
N HIS A 88 -20.51 -20.13 -23.38
CA HIS A 88 -20.47 -21.09 -22.29
C HIS A 88 -19.15 -21.86 -22.36
N LEU A 89 -18.38 -21.83 -21.28
CA LEU A 89 -17.09 -22.48 -21.20
C LEU A 89 -17.23 -23.89 -20.64
N ALA A 90 -16.57 -24.85 -21.29
CA ALA A 90 -16.39 -26.19 -20.76
C ALA A 90 -15.47 -26.13 -19.53
N PRO A 91 -15.71 -26.90 -18.45
CA PRO A 91 -14.87 -26.90 -17.25
C PRO A 91 -13.39 -27.24 -17.46
N THR A 92 -13.03 -27.75 -18.65
CA THR A 92 -11.65 -28.09 -19.03
C THR A 92 -10.62 -27.00 -18.77
N TRP A 93 -10.99 -25.71 -18.83
CA TRP A 93 -10.05 -24.63 -18.51
C TRP A 93 -9.57 -24.67 -17.05
N LEU A 94 -10.40 -25.17 -16.13
CA LEU A 94 -10.01 -25.37 -14.73
C LEU A 94 -8.93 -26.45 -14.61
N HIS A 95 -8.96 -27.47 -15.47
CA HIS A 95 -7.94 -28.53 -15.45
C HIS A 95 -6.58 -27.98 -15.87
N ASP A 96 -6.55 -27.11 -16.87
CA ASP A 96 -5.32 -26.45 -17.31
C ASP A 96 -4.75 -25.53 -16.22
N VAL A 97 -5.62 -24.75 -15.56
CA VAL A 97 -5.22 -23.95 -14.39
C VAL A 97 -4.69 -24.82 -13.26
N LEU A 98 -5.34 -25.95 -12.95
CA LEU A 98 -4.85 -26.88 -11.93
C LEU A 98 -3.48 -27.47 -12.31
N ALA A 99 -3.29 -27.85 -13.57
CA ALA A 99 -2.01 -28.32 -14.05
C ALA A 99 -0.93 -27.24 -13.94
N GLU A 100 -1.27 -25.98 -14.27
CA GLU A 100 -0.37 -24.83 -14.11
C GLU A 100 0.00 -24.60 -12.65
N VAL A 101 -0.98 -24.56 -11.73
CA VAL A 101 -0.77 -24.41 -10.29
C VAL A 101 0.17 -25.50 -9.76
N VAL A 102 -0.08 -26.77 -10.11
CA VAL A 102 0.72 -27.90 -9.64
C VAL A 102 2.13 -27.87 -10.23
N THR A 103 2.26 -27.55 -11.53
CA THR A 103 3.55 -27.57 -12.23
C THR A 103 4.44 -26.39 -11.81
N ALA A 104 3.86 -25.19 -11.68
CA ALA A 104 4.57 -24.00 -11.28
C ALA A 104 4.82 -23.95 -9.76
N GLY A 105 3.99 -24.65 -8.97
CA GLY A 105 4.09 -24.72 -7.52
C GLY A 105 3.85 -23.37 -6.84
N VAL A 106 4.07 -23.35 -5.52
CA VAL A 106 3.93 -22.14 -4.69
C VAL A 106 4.84 -21.02 -5.21
N ASP A 107 6.07 -21.37 -5.58
CA ASP A 107 7.06 -20.39 -6.00
C ASP A 107 6.85 -19.85 -7.41
N GLY A 108 6.22 -20.58 -8.33
CA GLY A 108 6.07 -20.14 -9.73
C GLY A 108 4.68 -19.66 -10.11
N TYR A 109 3.60 -20.20 -9.52
CA TYR A 109 2.24 -19.89 -9.96
C TYR A 109 1.85 -18.43 -9.71
N ALA A 110 1.18 -17.79 -10.66
CA ALA A 110 0.77 -16.39 -10.56
C ALA A 110 1.91 -15.42 -10.18
N ARG A 111 3.14 -15.65 -10.67
CA ARG A 111 4.16 -14.61 -10.76
C ARG A 111 3.93 -13.73 -11.97
N SER A 112 4.29 -12.46 -11.84
CA SER A 112 4.45 -11.55 -12.97
C SER A 112 5.89 -11.09 -13.04
N GLU A 113 6.35 -10.75 -14.23
CA GLU A 113 7.65 -10.12 -14.49
C GLU A 113 7.48 -8.62 -14.82
N ASP A 114 6.31 -8.04 -14.53
CA ASP A 114 6.00 -6.64 -14.81
C ASP A 114 7.03 -5.69 -14.18
N GLY A 115 7.57 -6.02 -13.02
CA GLY A 115 8.63 -5.25 -12.38
C GLY A 115 9.93 -5.24 -13.16
N ALA A 116 10.27 -6.35 -13.83
CA ALA A 116 11.48 -6.53 -14.64
C ALA A 116 12.78 -6.10 -13.93
N GLY A 117 12.86 -6.30 -12.61
CA GLY A 117 14.01 -5.92 -11.78
C GLY A 117 14.11 -4.44 -11.43
N ARG A 118 13.16 -3.60 -11.85
CA ARG A 118 13.11 -2.17 -11.49
C ARG A 118 12.98 -2.01 -9.98
N SER A 119 13.61 -0.96 -9.46
CA SER A 119 13.68 -0.72 -8.02
C SER A 119 12.45 0.05 -7.51
N VAL A 120 11.95 -0.36 -6.34
CA VAL A 120 10.87 0.33 -5.64
C VAL A 120 11.17 0.37 -4.14
N ASN A 121 11.00 1.55 -3.55
CA ASN A 121 11.08 1.74 -2.11
C ASN A 121 9.66 1.79 -1.52
N VAL A 122 9.41 1.00 -0.49
CA VAL A 122 8.15 0.98 0.25
C VAL A 122 8.43 1.42 1.68
N GLU A 123 8.01 2.64 2.01
CA GLU A 123 8.19 3.22 3.34
C GLU A 123 6.90 3.10 4.15
N PHE A 124 6.99 2.58 5.38
CA PHE A 124 5.82 2.40 6.24
C PHE A 124 6.19 2.30 7.73
N VAL A 125 5.20 2.47 8.61
CA VAL A 125 5.30 2.56 10.08
C VAL A 125 5.97 3.85 10.56
N SER A 126 7.26 4.03 10.30
CA SER A 126 8.06 5.24 10.64
C SER A 126 7.70 5.87 11.99
N ALA A 127 7.58 5.04 13.03
CA ALA A 127 7.21 5.48 14.37
C ALA A 127 8.40 6.17 15.06
N ASN A 128 8.14 7.23 15.82
CA ASN A 128 9.20 7.93 16.56
C ASN A 128 9.88 6.99 17.56
N PRO A 129 11.21 7.07 17.76
CA PRO A 129 11.96 6.21 18.66
C PRO A 129 11.83 6.64 20.14
N THR A 130 10.61 6.99 20.56
CA THR A 130 10.29 7.45 21.92
C THR A 130 9.33 6.53 22.65
N GLY A 131 9.10 5.32 22.13
CA GLY A 131 8.21 4.34 22.73
C GLY A 131 7.89 3.14 21.83
N PRO A 132 7.11 2.17 22.32
CA PRO A 132 6.72 0.98 21.57
C PRO A 132 5.87 1.28 20.34
N VAL A 133 5.88 0.37 19.35
CA VAL A 133 4.91 0.43 18.24
C VAL A 133 3.52 0.12 18.77
N HIS A 134 2.57 1.03 18.59
CA HIS A 134 1.18 0.82 18.99
C HIS A 134 0.28 0.26 17.87
N ALA A 135 -0.91 -0.21 18.27
CA ALA A 135 -1.99 -0.72 17.42
C ALA A 135 -2.32 0.14 16.19
N GLY A 136 -2.31 1.46 16.32
CA GLY A 136 -2.54 2.38 15.20
C GLY A 136 -1.56 2.20 14.03
N HIS A 137 -0.34 1.70 14.27
CA HIS A 137 0.63 1.40 13.22
C HIS A 137 0.42 0.02 12.61
N ALA A 138 -0.28 -0.90 13.28
CA ALA A 138 -0.42 -2.30 12.86
C ALA A 138 -1.05 -2.44 11.47
N ARG A 139 -2.05 -1.59 11.16
CA ARG A 139 -2.70 -1.57 9.85
C ARG A 139 -1.74 -1.10 8.74
N GLY A 140 -0.99 -0.03 8.99
CA GLY A 140 0.04 0.45 8.06
C GLY A 140 1.15 -0.57 7.86
N ALA A 141 1.56 -1.25 8.94
CA ALA A 141 2.53 -2.34 8.93
C ALA A 141 2.06 -3.52 8.06
N ALA A 142 0.81 -3.97 8.25
CA ALA A 142 0.23 -5.06 7.47
C ALA A 142 0.08 -4.70 5.99
N TYR A 143 -0.38 -3.48 5.68
CA TYR A 143 -0.54 -3.00 4.31
C TYR A 143 0.80 -2.84 3.59
N GLY A 144 1.73 -2.07 4.16
CA GLY A 144 3.03 -1.79 3.54
C GLY A 144 3.83 -3.05 3.24
N ASP A 145 3.92 -3.97 4.21
CA ASP A 145 4.62 -5.23 3.99
C ASP A 145 3.92 -6.14 2.97
N SER A 146 2.58 -6.12 2.91
CA SER A 146 1.84 -6.90 1.90
C SER A 146 2.02 -6.34 0.49
N VAL A 147 2.05 -5.02 0.33
CA VAL A 147 2.39 -4.35 -0.94
C VAL A 147 3.81 -4.72 -1.36
N ALA A 148 4.78 -4.65 -0.44
CA ALA A 148 6.16 -5.05 -0.71
C ALA A 148 6.27 -6.51 -1.18
N ARG A 149 5.60 -7.46 -0.50
CA ARG A 149 5.58 -8.87 -0.90
C ARG A 149 4.94 -9.10 -2.27
N LEU A 150 3.87 -8.36 -2.59
CA LEU A 150 3.23 -8.43 -3.91
C LEU A 150 4.15 -7.90 -5.01
N LEU A 151 4.85 -6.79 -4.77
CA LEU A 151 5.81 -6.23 -5.72
C LEU A 151 6.99 -7.17 -5.97
N GLU A 152 7.54 -7.81 -4.93
CA GLU A 152 8.54 -8.86 -5.07
C GLU A 152 8.02 -10.04 -5.90
N ARG A 153 6.75 -10.43 -5.66
CA ARG A 153 6.09 -11.48 -6.43
C ARG A 153 5.91 -11.11 -7.91
N CYS A 154 5.81 -9.81 -8.20
CA CYS A 154 5.71 -9.23 -9.54
C CYS A 154 7.07 -8.81 -10.14
N GLY A 155 8.20 -9.27 -9.58
CA GLY A 155 9.52 -9.09 -10.17
C GLY A 155 10.17 -7.73 -9.92
N TRP A 156 9.70 -6.96 -8.94
CA TRP A 156 10.34 -5.70 -8.53
C TRP A 156 11.50 -5.95 -7.54
N ALA A 157 12.54 -5.11 -7.62
CA ALA A 157 13.58 -5.04 -6.59
C ALA A 157 13.12 -4.12 -5.46
N VAL A 158 12.53 -4.72 -4.41
CA VAL A 158 11.87 -3.97 -3.33
C VAL A 158 12.84 -3.64 -2.20
N THR A 159 12.76 -2.42 -1.67
CA THR A 159 13.37 -2.01 -0.40
C THR A 159 12.27 -1.61 0.57
N ARG A 160 12.19 -2.27 1.72
CA ARG A 160 11.33 -1.86 2.84
C ARG A 160 12.10 -0.89 3.72
N GLU A 161 11.58 0.33 3.88
CA GLU A 161 12.25 1.40 4.62
C GLU A 161 11.44 1.88 5.82
N PHE A 162 12.11 2.05 6.95
CA PHE A 162 11.58 2.66 8.17
C PHE A 162 12.31 3.98 8.40
N TYR A 163 11.58 5.09 8.43
CA TYR A 163 12.16 6.41 8.75
C TYR A 163 12.17 6.63 10.27
N ILE A 164 13.34 6.97 10.80
CA ILE A 164 13.58 7.25 12.22
C ILE A 164 13.69 8.77 12.40
N ASN A 165 12.72 9.35 13.09
CA ASN A 165 12.76 10.73 13.56
C ASN A 165 13.51 10.81 14.91
N ASP A 166 14.84 10.74 14.85
CA ASP A 166 15.75 10.74 16.00
C ASP A 166 16.18 12.16 16.43
N ARG A 167 15.37 13.18 16.12
CA ARG A 167 15.68 14.58 16.38
C ARG A 167 14.54 15.31 17.09
N GLY A 168 14.91 16.39 17.77
CA GLY A 168 13.96 17.39 18.27
C GLY A 168 13.53 17.19 19.72
N VAL A 169 12.53 17.97 20.13
CA VAL A 169 12.11 18.11 21.53
C VAL A 169 11.53 16.79 22.09
N GLN A 170 10.90 15.97 21.24
CA GLN A 170 10.35 14.68 21.68
C GLN A 170 11.42 13.75 22.23
N MET A 171 12.57 13.64 21.55
CA MET A 171 13.71 12.85 22.03
C MET A 171 14.26 13.37 23.36
N GLN A 172 14.34 14.70 23.51
CA GLN A 172 14.82 15.33 24.75
C GLN A 172 13.85 15.07 25.90
N ASN A 173 12.55 15.23 25.68
CA ASN A 173 11.52 14.95 26.68
C ASN A 173 11.52 13.47 27.07
N PHE A 174 11.73 12.57 26.11
CA PHE A 174 11.83 11.14 26.37
C PHE A 174 13.04 10.79 27.23
N GLY A 175 14.23 11.26 26.86
CA GLY A 175 15.44 11.07 27.69
C GLY A 175 15.32 11.67 29.09
N ALA A 176 14.74 12.87 29.21
CA ALA A 176 14.47 13.50 30.51
C ALA A 176 13.50 12.66 31.37
N SER A 177 12.53 11.99 30.74
CA SER A 177 11.58 11.12 31.42
C SER A 177 12.23 9.84 31.94
N LEU A 178 13.10 9.21 31.13
CA LEU A 178 13.91 8.07 31.57
C LEU A 178 14.83 8.45 32.73
N ALA A 179 15.49 9.60 32.66
CA ALA A 179 16.38 10.10 33.70
C ALA A 179 15.64 10.35 35.03
N ALA A 180 14.44 10.93 34.99
CA ALA A 180 13.61 11.16 36.16
C ALA A 180 13.18 9.83 36.80
N ARG A 181 12.63 8.90 35.99
CA ARG A 181 12.20 7.58 36.49
C ARG A 181 13.37 6.79 37.08
N LYS A 182 14.57 6.86 36.50
CA LYS A 182 15.79 6.21 37.05
C LYS A 182 16.12 6.68 38.47
N LYS A 183 15.83 7.95 38.79
CA LYS A 183 16.03 8.55 40.12
C LYS A 183 14.85 8.31 41.07
N GLY A 184 13.77 7.68 40.62
CA GLY A 184 12.52 7.56 41.37
C GLY A 184 11.72 8.86 41.43
N GLU A 185 11.95 9.79 40.50
CA GLU A 185 11.26 11.06 40.38
C GLU A 185 10.14 10.95 39.30
N GLU A 186 9.17 11.88 39.35
CA GLU A 186 8.17 11.98 38.28
C GLU A 186 8.78 12.62 37.02
N PRO A 187 8.44 12.12 35.81
CA PRO A 187 8.83 12.76 34.57
C PRO A 187 8.37 14.22 34.47
N PRO A 188 9.03 15.05 33.63
CA PRO A 188 8.57 16.40 33.34
C PRO A 188 7.11 16.45 32.86
N GLU A 189 6.48 17.62 32.96
CA GLU A 189 5.08 17.82 32.53
C GLU A 189 4.86 17.42 31.06
N ASP A 190 5.77 17.82 30.17
CA ASP A 190 5.77 17.45 28.75
C ASP A 190 6.52 16.12 28.48
N GLY A 191 6.82 15.36 29.54
CA GLY A 191 7.51 14.09 29.51
C GLY A 191 6.61 12.90 29.19
N TYR A 192 7.25 11.75 28.97
CA TYR A 192 6.60 10.49 28.69
C TYR A 192 6.28 9.77 30.01
N GLN A 193 5.02 9.37 30.15
CA GLN A 193 4.44 8.84 31.39
C GLN A 193 4.06 7.35 31.32
N GLY A 194 4.31 6.69 30.18
CA GLY A 194 3.92 5.29 29.98
C GLY A 194 4.69 4.33 30.90
N GLN A 195 4.09 3.17 31.18
CA GLN A 195 4.72 2.14 32.03
C GLN A 195 6.10 1.72 31.46
N TYR A 196 6.21 1.59 30.14
CA TYR A 196 7.47 1.28 29.46
C TYR A 196 8.61 2.24 29.82
N VAL A 197 8.33 3.51 30.14
CA VAL A 197 9.36 4.49 30.55
C VAL A 197 9.95 4.09 31.90
N THR A 198 9.11 3.62 32.82
CA THR A 198 9.54 3.13 34.13
C THR A 198 10.35 1.85 33.96
N ASP A 199 9.87 0.94 33.12
CA ASP A 199 10.52 -0.36 32.88
C ASP A 199 11.89 -0.16 32.21
N TRP A 200 11.97 0.65 31.17
CA TRP A 200 13.23 0.97 30.49
C TRP A 200 14.17 1.79 31.36
N ALA A 201 13.67 2.71 32.19
CA ALA A 201 14.52 3.41 33.15
C ALA A 201 15.16 2.45 34.17
N ALA A 202 14.47 1.37 34.56
CA ALA A 202 15.06 0.35 35.42
C ALA A 202 16.18 -0.44 34.73
N GLU A 203 16.05 -0.70 33.42
CA GLU A 203 17.06 -1.36 32.58
C GLU A 203 18.29 -0.47 32.27
N MET A 204 18.10 0.85 32.19
CA MET A 204 19.15 1.80 31.80
C MET A 204 20.35 1.78 32.76
N PRO A 205 21.59 1.58 32.29
CA PRO A 205 22.78 1.62 33.15
C PRO A 205 23.04 3.00 33.78
N ASP A 206 23.75 3.04 34.91
CA ASP A 206 24.12 4.32 35.52
C ASP A 206 25.19 5.05 34.70
N GLY A 207 25.05 6.37 34.56
CA GLY A 207 26.05 7.24 33.92
C GLY A 207 26.03 7.28 32.39
N VAL A 208 25.06 6.64 31.73
CA VAL A 208 24.84 6.75 30.28
C VAL A 208 24.00 7.98 29.93
N ASP A 209 24.07 8.43 28.69
CA ASP A 209 23.15 9.44 28.15
C ASP A 209 21.74 8.83 27.97
N PRO A 210 20.72 9.31 28.71
CA PRO A 210 19.37 8.78 28.61
C PRO A 210 18.72 8.95 27.24
N VAL A 211 19.11 9.98 26.46
CA VAL A 211 18.55 10.19 25.12
C VAL A 211 19.06 9.10 24.17
N ALA A 212 20.38 8.94 24.08
CA ALA A 212 21.00 7.95 23.21
C ALA A 212 20.61 6.51 23.61
N TRP A 213 20.66 6.19 24.91
CA TRP A 213 20.29 4.85 25.38
C TRP A 213 18.80 4.57 25.16
N GLY A 214 17.94 5.56 25.42
CA GLY A 214 16.49 5.44 25.23
C GLY A 214 16.13 5.19 23.77
N GLU A 215 16.78 5.92 22.85
CA GLU A 215 16.59 5.73 21.40
C GLU A 215 16.91 4.30 20.97
N ASP A 216 18.10 3.80 21.34
CA ASP A 216 18.54 2.44 21.00
C ASP A 216 17.58 1.39 21.58
N ARG A 217 17.13 1.58 22.82
CA ARG A 217 16.19 0.68 23.48
C ARG A 217 14.81 0.67 22.82
N ALA A 218 14.31 1.84 22.41
CA ALA A 218 13.05 1.97 21.70
C ALA A 218 13.13 1.33 20.32
N LEU A 219 14.19 1.59 19.55
CA LEU A 219 14.38 0.97 18.24
C LEU A 219 14.51 -0.56 18.33
N ALA A 220 15.19 -1.07 19.37
CA ALA A 220 15.26 -2.51 19.63
C ALA A 220 13.87 -3.10 19.91
N ASP A 221 13.06 -2.45 20.76
CA ASP A 221 11.69 -2.88 21.05
C ASP A 221 10.81 -2.90 19.81
N GLN A 222 10.87 -1.83 19.01
CA GLN A 222 10.09 -1.69 17.79
C GLN A 222 10.44 -2.78 16.77
N ARG A 223 11.74 -3.08 16.60
CA ARG A 223 12.21 -4.17 15.73
C ARG A 223 11.66 -5.53 16.17
N GLU A 224 11.69 -5.82 17.47
CA GLU A 224 11.14 -7.07 18.02
C GLU A 224 9.63 -7.17 17.80
N ALA A 225 8.88 -6.11 18.10
CA ALA A 225 7.43 -6.07 17.94
C ALA A 225 7.01 -6.23 16.46
N LEU A 226 7.72 -5.57 15.55
CA LEU A 226 7.49 -5.68 14.11
C LEU A 226 7.87 -7.08 13.58
N ALA A 227 8.97 -7.66 14.03
CA ALA A 227 9.37 -9.02 13.68
C ALA A 227 8.35 -10.06 14.17
N ALA A 228 7.83 -9.90 15.40
CA ALA A 228 6.75 -10.73 15.92
C ALA A 228 5.47 -10.60 15.09
N PHE A 229 5.26 -9.45 14.45
CA PHE A 229 4.17 -9.20 13.50
C PHE A 229 4.51 -9.61 12.05
N GLY A 230 5.65 -10.27 11.82
CA GLY A 230 6.09 -10.73 10.49
C GLY A 230 6.53 -9.63 9.54
N VAL A 231 6.94 -8.47 10.06
CA VAL A 231 7.45 -7.32 9.30
C VAL A 231 8.95 -7.17 9.54
N HIS A 232 9.71 -7.10 8.46
CA HIS A 232 11.15 -6.87 8.48
C HIS A 232 11.49 -5.73 7.52
N PHE A 233 12.42 -4.86 7.92
CA PHE A 233 12.85 -3.70 7.14
C PHE A 233 14.30 -3.89 6.69
N ASP A 234 14.57 -3.49 5.45
CA ASP A 234 15.91 -3.53 4.84
C ASP A 234 16.72 -2.30 5.25
N VAL A 235 16.06 -1.15 5.38
CA VAL A 235 16.67 0.14 5.72
C VAL A 235 15.96 0.76 6.92
N TRP A 236 16.77 1.26 7.86
CA TRP A 236 16.34 2.10 8.98
C TRP A 236 17.02 3.45 8.83
N TYR A 237 16.32 4.38 8.19
CA TYR A 237 16.88 5.66 7.76
C TYR A 237 16.78 6.69 8.89
N ARG A 238 17.89 7.35 9.24
CA ARG A 238 17.94 8.29 10.37
C ARG A 238 17.88 9.74 9.90
N GLU A 239 17.00 10.53 10.50
CA GLU A 239 16.89 11.97 10.21
C GLU A 239 18.20 12.71 10.51
N LEU A 240 18.86 12.39 11.63
CA LEU A 240 20.15 13.00 11.98
C LEU A 240 21.22 12.77 10.91
N ALA A 241 21.21 11.61 10.24
CA ALA A 241 22.15 11.30 9.18
C ALA A 241 21.91 12.19 7.93
N LEU A 242 20.64 12.40 7.57
CA LEU A 242 20.27 13.31 6.47
C LEU A 242 20.71 14.74 6.76
N VAL A 243 20.40 15.26 7.94
CA VAL A 243 20.71 16.64 8.32
C VAL A 243 22.22 16.88 8.35
N GLY A 244 23.02 15.91 8.82
CA GLY A 244 24.47 16.02 8.86
C GLY A 244 25.17 15.85 7.50
N SER A 245 24.46 15.41 6.46
CA SER A 245 25.06 15.05 5.16
C SER A 245 25.25 16.23 4.19
N GLY A 246 24.55 17.35 4.41
CA GLY A 246 24.47 18.45 3.43
C GLY A 246 23.43 18.23 2.32
N ALA A 247 22.67 17.13 2.36
CA ALA A 247 21.66 16.81 1.35
C ALA A 247 20.54 17.86 1.25
N ILE A 248 20.22 18.56 2.34
CA ILE A 248 19.20 19.62 2.35
C ILE A 248 19.68 20.80 1.52
N GLU A 249 20.90 21.27 1.76
CA GLU A 249 21.52 22.37 1.02
C GLU A 249 21.68 22.04 -0.47
N GLU A 250 22.09 20.80 -0.79
CA GLU A 250 22.20 20.32 -2.16
C GLU A 250 20.83 20.33 -2.87
N THR A 251 19.79 19.83 -2.19
CA THR A 251 18.42 19.80 -2.73
C THR A 251 17.87 21.20 -2.98
N LEU A 252 18.10 22.13 -2.05
CA LEU A 252 17.71 23.53 -2.21
C LEU A 252 18.48 24.21 -3.35
N GLY A 253 19.77 23.90 -3.51
CA GLY A 253 20.60 24.36 -4.62
C GLY A 253 20.06 23.91 -5.97
N GLU A 254 19.76 22.62 -6.11
CA GLU A 254 19.21 22.04 -7.34
C GLU A 254 17.85 22.68 -7.72
N LEU A 255 16.95 22.83 -6.75
CA LEU A 255 15.65 23.47 -6.98
C LEU A 255 15.81 24.95 -7.37
N ARG A 256 16.80 25.65 -6.81
CA ARG A 256 17.12 27.03 -7.14
C ARG A 256 17.70 27.14 -8.55
N ASP A 257 18.60 26.23 -8.94
CA ASP A 257 19.17 26.18 -10.29
C ASP A 257 18.11 25.89 -11.37
N LYS A 258 17.09 25.09 -11.02
CA LYS A 258 15.91 24.86 -11.87
C LYS A 258 14.91 26.02 -11.88
N GLY A 259 15.10 27.04 -11.04
CA GLY A 259 14.25 28.24 -10.97
C GLY A 259 12.95 28.08 -10.15
N TYR A 260 12.78 26.97 -9.44
CA TYR A 260 11.57 26.66 -8.67
C TYR A 260 11.64 27.13 -7.21
N VAL A 261 12.80 27.62 -6.77
CA VAL A 261 12.97 28.24 -5.45
C VAL A 261 13.22 29.74 -5.59
N PHE A 262 12.60 30.54 -4.71
CA PHE A 262 12.75 32.00 -4.68
C PHE A 262 12.77 32.53 -3.24
N ASP A 263 13.32 33.73 -3.08
CA ASP A 263 13.36 34.45 -1.81
C ASP A 263 12.26 35.52 -1.77
N GLU A 264 11.44 35.53 -0.72
CA GLU A 264 10.39 36.52 -0.49
C GLU A 264 10.17 36.72 1.01
N ASP A 265 10.05 37.98 1.45
CA ASP A 265 9.85 38.37 2.86
C ASP A 265 10.88 37.79 3.84
N GLY A 266 12.12 37.61 3.37
CA GLY A 266 13.22 37.03 4.14
C GLY A 266 13.15 35.50 4.29
N ALA A 267 12.14 34.85 3.70
CA ALA A 267 11.99 33.40 3.68
C ALA A 267 12.33 32.83 2.29
N VAL A 268 12.61 31.53 2.24
CA VAL A 268 12.87 30.77 1.01
C VAL A 268 11.65 29.92 0.70
N TRP A 269 11.12 30.07 -0.51
CA TRP A 269 9.87 29.46 -0.96
C TRP A 269 10.08 28.51 -2.14
N LEU A 270 9.28 27.46 -2.19
CA LEU A 270 9.10 26.57 -3.33
C LEU A 270 7.88 27.05 -4.14
N ARG A 271 8.03 27.25 -5.45
CA ARG A 271 6.95 27.45 -6.42
C ARG A 271 6.14 26.17 -6.64
N SER A 272 5.52 25.64 -5.59
CA SER A 272 4.78 24.38 -5.67
C SER A 272 3.46 24.53 -6.43
N THR A 273 2.93 25.76 -6.56
CA THR A 273 1.71 26.02 -7.36
C THR A 273 1.89 25.71 -8.84
N ASP A 274 3.09 25.87 -9.40
CA ASP A 274 3.44 25.48 -10.77
C ASP A 274 3.24 23.97 -11.02
N PHE A 275 3.21 23.17 -9.94
CA PHE A 275 3.08 21.71 -9.96
C PHE A 275 1.79 21.20 -9.32
N GLY A 276 0.76 22.06 -9.19
CA GLY A 276 -0.58 21.67 -8.77
C GLY A 276 -0.83 21.67 -7.26
N ASP A 277 0.04 22.28 -6.46
CA ASP A 277 -0.21 22.55 -5.04
C ASP A 277 -1.17 23.75 -4.83
N ASP A 278 -1.77 23.88 -3.64
CA ASP A 278 -2.75 24.94 -3.36
C ASP A 278 -2.12 26.33 -3.13
N LYS A 279 -0.89 26.35 -2.64
CA LYS A 279 -0.08 27.55 -2.43
C LYS A 279 1.40 27.17 -2.37
N ASP A 280 2.25 28.14 -2.70
CA ASP A 280 3.69 28.01 -2.56
C ASP A 280 4.06 27.72 -1.11
N ARG A 281 5.12 26.92 -0.94
CA ARG A 281 5.52 26.40 0.38
C ARG A 281 6.81 27.03 0.84
N VAL A 282 6.81 27.52 2.06
CA VAL A 282 8.04 27.93 2.75
C VAL A 282 8.91 26.69 2.96
N LEU A 283 10.17 26.75 2.52
CA LEU A 283 11.21 25.75 2.80
C LEU A 283 12.06 26.20 3.99
N VAL A 284 12.44 27.48 4.02
CA VAL A 284 13.20 28.13 5.10
C VAL A 284 12.44 29.37 5.56
N LYS A 285 12.19 29.48 6.85
CA LYS A 285 11.51 30.62 7.47
C LYS A 285 12.41 31.86 7.48
N SER A 286 11.83 33.03 7.81
CA SER A 286 12.55 34.30 7.88
C SER A 286 13.58 34.41 9.02
N ASP A 287 13.50 33.54 10.03
CA ASP A 287 14.49 33.38 11.09
C ASP A 287 15.65 32.43 10.70
N GLY A 288 15.60 31.85 9.49
CA GLY A 288 16.58 30.89 8.99
C GLY A 288 16.29 29.44 9.37
N GLU A 289 15.24 29.14 10.13
CA GLU A 289 14.88 27.77 10.46
C GLU A 289 14.25 27.03 9.27
N LEU A 290 14.59 25.76 9.11
CA LEU A 290 13.94 24.88 8.15
C LEU A 290 12.50 24.59 8.57
N THR A 291 11.60 24.53 7.59
CA THR A 291 10.30 23.86 7.77
C THR A 291 10.48 22.35 7.68
N TYR A 292 9.47 21.57 8.08
CA TYR A 292 9.47 20.11 7.89
C TYR A 292 9.53 19.69 6.41
N LEU A 293 9.09 20.55 5.49
CA LEU A 293 9.08 20.22 4.06
C LEU A 293 10.48 20.15 3.46
N ALA A 294 11.42 20.98 3.90
CA ALA A 294 12.79 20.97 3.37
C ALA A 294 13.53 19.63 3.58
N PRO A 295 13.62 19.07 4.81
CA PRO A 295 14.20 17.74 5.00
C PRO A 295 13.39 16.64 4.32
N ASP A 296 12.05 16.73 4.28
CA ASP A 296 11.23 15.73 3.58
C ASP A 296 11.56 15.68 2.08
N ILE A 297 11.74 16.83 1.42
CA ILE A 297 12.13 16.87 0.00
C ILE A 297 13.52 16.25 -0.18
N ALA A 298 14.48 16.62 0.67
CA ALA A 298 15.84 16.07 0.59
C ALA A 298 15.86 14.56 0.82
N TYR A 299 15.04 14.06 1.75
CA TYR A 299 14.86 12.64 1.99
C TYR A 299 14.24 11.91 0.80
N HIS A 300 13.22 12.47 0.16
CA HIS A 300 12.63 11.84 -1.03
C HIS A 300 13.58 11.87 -2.23
N ARG A 301 14.40 12.92 -2.37
CA ARG A 301 15.49 12.97 -3.36
C ARG A 301 16.51 11.84 -3.11
N ASP A 302 16.91 11.63 -1.86
CA ASP A 302 17.77 10.50 -1.48
C ASP A 302 17.13 9.16 -1.87
N LYS A 303 15.85 8.95 -1.55
CA LYS A 303 15.12 7.73 -1.94
C LYS A 303 15.11 7.52 -3.45
N PHE A 304 14.82 8.56 -4.24
CA PHE A 304 14.84 8.48 -5.71
C PHE A 304 16.23 8.23 -6.31
N SER A 305 17.31 8.57 -5.59
CA SER A 305 18.66 8.19 -6.02
C SER A 305 18.92 6.68 -5.91
N ARG A 306 18.08 5.95 -5.14
CA ARG A 306 18.19 4.52 -4.83
C ARG A 306 17.05 3.68 -5.45
N ALA A 307 15.94 4.31 -5.84
CA ALA A 307 14.75 3.64 -6.34
C ALA A 307 14.06 4.39 -7.49
N GLU A 308 13.55 3.67 -8.49
CA GLU A 308 12.78 4.26 -9.60
C GLU A 308 11.35 4.66 -9.18
N ARG A 309 10.79 3.99 -8.17
CA ARG A 309 9.46 4.28 -7.62
C ARG A 309 9.46 4.31 -6.11
N LEU A 310 8.62 5.17 -5.55
CA LEU A 310 8.40 5.31 -4.12
C LEU A 310 6.94 5.05 -3.79
N ILE A 311 6.71 4.23 -2.77
CA ILE A 311 5.40 4.01 -2.18
C ILE A 311 5.50 4.33 -0.70
N ASN A 312 4.85 5.40 -0.28
CA ASN A 312 4.77 5.77 1.13
C ASN A 312 3.42 5.36 1.71
N VAL A 313 3.43 4.75 2.89
CA VAL A 313 2.23 4.41 3.64
C VAL A 313 2.13 5.34 4.84
N TRP A 314 1.26 6.34 4.75
CA TRP A 314 1.11 7.39 5.77
C TRP A 314 -0.23 7.28 6.52
N GLY A 315 -0.29 7.92 7.69
CA GLY A 315 -1.53 8.08 8.45
C GLY A 315 -2.48 9.11 7.84
N ALA A 316 -3.77 9.01 8.18
CA ALA A 316 -4.83 9.92 7.73
C ALA A 316 -4.58 11.41 8.03
N ASP A 317 -3.78 11.72 9.05
CA ASP A 317 -3.34 13.06 9.43
C ASP A 317 -2.42 13.73 8.40
N HIS A 318 -1.81 12.96 7.50
CA HIS A 318 -0.89 13.45 6.47
C HIS A 318 -1.56 13.71 5.10
N HIS A 319 -2.89 13.57 5.00
CA HIS A 319 -3.61 13.74 3.72
C HIS A 319 -3.34 15.10 3.06
N GLY A 320 -3.33 16.19 3.83
CA GLY A 320 -3.04 17.54 3.35
C GLY A 320 -1.57 17.80 2.99
N TYR A 321 -0.70 16.81 3.23
CA TYR A 321 0.73 16.86 2.93
C TYR A 321 1.08 16.19 1.59
N VAL A 322 0.17 15.39 1.02
CA VAL A 322 0.43 14.65 -0.22
C VAL A 322 0.67 15.58 -1.41
N ALA A 323 -0.21 16.58 -1.59
CA ALA A 323 -0.15 17.48 -2.75
C ALA A 323 1.18 18.24 -2.83
N ARG A 324 1.62 18.83 -1.71
CA ARG A 324 2.90 19.55 -1.65
C ARG A 324 4.10 18.63 -1.87
N MET A 325 4.01 17.37 -1.42
CA MET A 325 5.10 16.44 -1.61
C MET A 325 5.23 16.03 -3.08
N LYS A 326 4.11 15.72 -3.73
CA LYS A 326 4.07 15.46 -5.17
C LYS A 326 4.55 16.65 -5.99
N ALA A 327 4.13 17.87 -5.62
CA ALA A 327 4.59 19.08 -6.27
C ALA A 327 6.11 19.27 -6.19
N ALA A 328 6.70 19.02 -5.02
CA ALA A 328 8.15 19.11 -4.86
C ALA A 328 8.91 18.04 -5.65
N MET A 329 8.39 16.82 -5.74
CA MET A 329 9.00 15.77 -6.57
C MET A 329 8.92 16.10 -8.06
N ALA A 330 7.81 16.66 -8.52
CA ALA A 330 7.68 17.17 -9.88
C ALA A 330 8.66 18.32 -10.18
N ALA A 331 8.90 19.21 -9.21
CA ALA A 331 9.93 20.25 -9.32
C ALA A 331 11.36 19.68 -9.42
N LEU A 332 11.61 18.52 -8.81
CA LEU A 332 12.86 17.77 -8.99
C LEU A 332 12.93 17.01 -10.32
N GLY A 333 11.84 16.95 -11.09
CA GLY A 333 11.78 16.33 -12.41
C GLY A 333 11.25 14.89 -12.40
N HIS A 334 10.61 14.47 -11.31
CA HIS A 334 9.96 13.16 -11.21
C HIS A 334 8.53 13.18 -11.71
N ASP A 335 8.10 12.09 -12.33
CA ASP A 335 6.73 11.94 -12.81
C ASP A 335 5.76 11.72 -11.63
N SER A 336 4.55 12.28 -11.72
CA SER A 336 3.54 12.23 -10.64
C SER A 336 3.12 10.81 -10.19
N GLY A 337 3.38 9.81 -11.04
CA GLY A 337 3.12 8.39 -10.78
C GLY A 337 4.31 7.62 -10.21
N GLU A 338 5.50 8.23 -10.11
CA GLU A 338 6.69 7.62 -9.50
C GLU A 338 6.64 7.70 -7.97
N LEU A 339 5.91 8.67 -7.41
CA LEU A 339 5.56 8.73 -5.98
C LEU A 339 4.08 8.40 -5.77
N GLU A 340 3.82 7.27 -5.14
CA GLU A 340 2.52 6.88 -4.62
C GLU A 340 2.47 7.08 -3.10
N VAL A 341 1.36 7.63 -2.62
CA VAL A 341 1.13 7.81 -1.18
C VAL A 341 -0.20 7.18 -0.81
N ALA A 342 -0.11 6.06 -0.10
CA ALA A 342 -1.25 5.35 0.45
C ALA A 342 -1.59 5.94 1.83
N ILE A 343 -2.85 6.37 2.01
CA ILE A 343 -3.31 6.98 3.26
C ILE A 343 -4.13 5.95 4.05
N VAL A 344 -3.58 5.51 5.17
CA VAL A 344 -4.21 4.54 6.06
C VAL A 344 -5.11 5.26 7.05
N GLN A 345 -6.42 4.95 7.01
CA GLN A 345 -7.37 5.44 7.98
C GLN A 345 -7.22 4.76 9.33
N LEU A 346 -7.58 5.51 10.38
CA LEU A 346 -7.56 5.05 11.77
C LEU A 346 -8.39 3.78 11.98
N VAL A 347 -7.88 2.94 12.89
CA VAL A 347 -8.56 1.74 13.36
C VAL A 347 -9.16 2.00 14.73
N GLU A 348 -10.41 1.59 14.90
CA GLU A 348 -11.03 1.46 16.22
C GLU A 348 -10.94 0.01 16.68
N LEU A 349 -10.41 -0.20 17.88
CA LEU A 349 -10.30 -1.53 18.48
C LEU A 349 -11.43 -1.75 19.49
N LEU A 350 -12.11 -2.88 19.34
CA LEU A 350 -13.11 -3.37 20.29
C LEU A 350 -12.60 -4.65 20.97
N LYS A 351 -13.13 -4.93 22.15
CA LYS A 351 -13.05 -6.23 22.80
C LYS A 351 -14.41 -6.58 23.36
N ASP A 352 -14.98 -7.69 22.90
CA ASP A 352 -16.33 -8.14 23.26
C ASP A 352 -17.41 -7.08 22.92
N GLY A 353 -17.27 -6.43 21.77
CA GLY A 353 -18.18 -5.37 21.30
C GLY A 353 -17.99 -3.99 21.94
N GLU A 354 -17.13 -3.86 22.96
CA GLU A 354 -16.89 -2.60 23.66
C GLU A 354 -15.58 -1.94 23.22
N PRO A 355 -15.54 -0.60 23.03
CA PRO A 355 -14.32 0.09 22.65
C PRO A 355 -13.19 -0.09 23.66
N VAL A 356 -12.05 -0.57 23.20
CA VAL A 356 -10.84 -0.61 24.02
C VAL A 356 -10.32 0.82 24.13
N ARG A 357 -10.51 1.43 25.29
CA ARG A 357 -10.11 2.83 25.50
C ARG A 357 -8.60 2.98 25.39
N ILE A 358 -8.16 3.68 24.34
CA ILE A 358 -6.84 4.31 24.26
C ILE A 358 -6.79 5.36 25.38
N SER A 359 -6.19 5.01 26.51
CA SER A 359 -6.24 5.83 27.72
C SER A 359 -5.35 7.06 27.58
N LYS A 360 -5.96 8.22 27.34
CA LYS A 360 -5.29 9.55 27.42
C LYS A 360 -4.87 9.96 28.84
N ARG A 361 -5.04 9.11 29.86
CA ARG A 361 -4.79 9.46 31.28
C ARG A 361 -3.98 8.43 32.07
N SER A 362 -3.63 7.28 31.50
CA SER A 362 -2.78 6.27 32.15
C SER A 362 -1.62 5.77 31.26
N GLY A 363 -1.34 6.44 30.14
CA GLY A 363 -0.14 6.19 29.33
C GLY A 363 -0.12 4.90 28.51
N ASN A 364 -1.05 3.96 28.70
CA ASN A 364 -1.05 2.70 27.95
C ASN A 364 -1.85 2.86 26.63
N LEU A 365 -1.14 3.16 25.55
CA LEU A 365 -1.58 2.80 24.21
C LEU A 365 -1.53 1.27 24.08
N ILE A 366 -2.45 0.67 23.31
CA ILE A 366 -2.39 -0.77 23.01
C ILE A 366 -1.16 -1.00 22.16
N GLU A 367 -0.22 -1.82 22.62
CA GLU A 367 0.99 -2.12 21.88
C GLU A 367 0.71 -3.11 20.75
N LEU A 368 1.51 -3.06 19.69
CA LEU A 368 1.45 -4.06 18.62
C LEU A 368 1.68 -5.47 19.18
N ARG A 369 2.59 -5.60 20.15
CA ARG A 369 2.91 -6.87 20.81
C ARG A 369 1.70 -7.47 21.52
N ASP A 370 0.87 -6.64 22.15
CA ASP A 370 -0.38 -7.10 22.79
C ASP A 370 -1.35 -7.68 21.78
N ILE A 371 -1.48 -7.05 20.60
CA ILE A 371 -2.32 -7.58 19.52
C ILE A 371 -1.79 -8.93 19.06
N VAL A 372 -0.47 -9.05 18.82
CA VAL A 372 0.14 -10.32 18.39
C VAL A 372 -0.07 -11.41 19.43
N ASN A 373 0.09 -11.09 20.72
CA ASN A 373 -0.09 -12.05 21.81
C ASN A 373 -1.55 -12.51 21.94
N GLU A 374 -2.50 -11.60 21.74
CA GLU A 374 -3.93 -11.89 21.91
C GLU A 374 -4.50 -12.70 20.73
N VAL A 375 -4.19 -12.31 19.49
CA VAL A 375 -4.86 -12.88 18.30
C VAL A 375 -3.92 -13.57 17.30
N GLY A 376 -2.60 -13.41 17.45
CA GLY A 376 -1.61 -13.91 16.50
C GLY A 376 -1.37 -12.99 15.30
N ALA A 377 -0.15 -13.03 14.76
CA ALA A 377 0.27 -12.14 13.67
C ALA A 377 -0.56 -12.32 12.39
N ASP A 378 -0.72 -13.55 11.90
CA ASP A 378 -1.46 -13.81 10.66
C ASP A 378 -2.91 -13.34 10.72
N ALA A 379 -3.56 -13.57 11.88
CA ALA A 379 -4.94 -13.20 12.06
C ALA A 379 -5.13 -11.69 12.10
N ALA A 380 -4.29 -10.98 12.87
CA ALA A 380 -4.30 -9.54 12.90
C ALA A 380 -4.01 -8.94 11.51
N ARG A 381 -2.97 -9.43 10.82
CA ARG A 381 -2.57 -8.94 9.48
C ARG A 381 -3.68 -9.09 8.47
N LEU A 382 -4.23 -10.31 8.31
CA LEU A 382 -5.29 -10.53 7.33
C LEU A 382 -6.52 -9.69 7.68
N THR A 383 -6.90 -9.61 8.96
CA THR A 383 -8.03 -8.77 9.40
C THR A 383 -7.87 -7.31 8.95
N TYR A 384 -6.68 -6.73 9.11
CA TYR A 384 -6.40 -5.36 8.65
C TYR A 384 -6.48 -5.16 7.13
N LEU A 385 -6.33 -6.24 6.35
CA LEU A 385 -6.32 -6.22 4.89
C LEU A 385 -7.68 -6.54 4.25
N LEU A 386 -8.66 -6.99 5.03
CA LEU A 386 -10.00 -7.34 4.51
C LEU A 386 -10.83 -6.13 4.09
N GLN A 387 -10.46 -4.92 4.54
CA GLN A 387 -11.15 -3.68 4.21
C GLN A 387 -10.17 -2.69 3.61
N SER A 388 -10.67 -1.88 2.67
CA SER A 388 -9.86 -0.81 2.06
C SER A 388 -9.27 0.11 3.13
N ILE A 389 -7.98 0.42 3.00
CA ILE A 389 -7.25 1.36 3.86
C ILE A 389 -7.84 2.77 3.85
N ASP A 390 -8.62 3.12 2.82
CA ASP A 390 -9.31 4.41 2.66
C ASP A 390 -10.53 4.55 3.58
N SER A 391 -10.96 3.46 4.20
CA SER A 391 -12.10 3.44 5.12
C SER A 391 -11.65 3.21 6.55
N ARG A 392 -12.34 3.87 7.50
CA ARG A 392 -12.19 3.55 8.93
C ARG A 392 -12.61 2.10 9.15
N GLN A 393 -11.82 1.40 9.93
CA GLN A 393 -12.06 -0.01 10.24
C GLN A 393 -12.27 -0.17 11.74
N THR A 394 -13.26 -0.97 12.10
CA THR A 394 -13.48 -1.42 13.48
C THR A 394 -13.07 -2.88 13.58
N VAL A 395 -12.17 -3.21 14.50
CA VAL A 395 -11.65 -4.57 14.70
C VAL A 395 -11.98 -5.02 16.11
N ASP A 396 -12.75 -6.10 16.24
CA ASP A 396 -13.00 -6.76 17.53
C ASP A 396 -11.97 -7.87 17.75
N LEU A 397 -11.10 -7.68 18.74
CA LEU A 397 -10.02 -8.61 19.06
C LEU A 397 -10.56 -9.99 19.49
N ALA A 398 -11.71 -10.05 20.14
CA ALA A 398 -12.31 -11.32 20.58
C ALA A 398 -12.80 -12.15 19.38
N VAL A 399 -13.35 -11.48 18.36
CA VAL A 399 -13.77 -12.15 17.12
C VAL A 399 -12.55 -12.69 16.36
N VAL A 400 -11.48 -11.90 16.25
CA VAL A 400 -10.25 -12.29 15.55
C VAL A 400 -9.52 -13.43 16.27
N ALA A 401 -9.60 -13.51 17.60
CA ALA A 401 -9.07 -14.63 18.38
C ALA A 401 -9.91 -15.91 18.28
N SER A 402 -11.19 -15.80 17.87
CA SER A 402 -12.11 -16.94 17.88
C SER A 402 -11.80 -17.95 16.77
N GLN A 403 -12.05 -19.24 17.04
CA GLN A 403 -12.03 -20.32 16.03
C GLN A 403 -13.41 -20.53 15.38
N GLY A 404 -14.15 -19.44 15.19
CA GLY A 404 -15.47 -19.44 14.58
C GLY A 404 -15.41 -19.21 13.07
N MET A 405 -16.48 -19.56 12.36
CA MET A 405 -16.61 -19.25 10.92
C MET A 405 -16.72 -17.74 10.64
N ASP A 406 -17.07 -16.95 11.66
CA ASP A 406 -17.07 -15.49 11.61
C ASP A 406 -15.64 -14.91 11.64
N ASN A 407 -14.62 -15.72 11.97
CA ASN A 407 -13.22 -15.35 11.81
C ASN A 407 -12.75 -15.69 10.38
N PRO A 408 -12.56 -14.69 9.50
CA PRO A 408 -12.16 -14.90 8.11
C PRO A 408 -10.78 -15.55 7.98
N VAL A 409 -9.92 -15.38 8.97
CA VAL A 409 -8.57 -15.96 9.01
C VAL A 409 -8.65 -17.46 9.28
N TYR A 410 -9.38 -17.84 10.33
CA TYR A 410 -9.60 -19.24 10.67
C TYR A 410 -10.27 -19.97 9.51
N TYR A 411 -11.21 -19.33 8.80
CA TYR A 411 -11.83 -19.89 7.61
C TYR A 411 -10.81 -20.25 6.51
N VAL A 412 -9.88 -19.34 6.17
CA VAL A 412 -8.84 -19.59 5.16
C VAL A 412 -7.86 -20.66 5.62
N GLN A 413 -7.40 -20.59 6.87
CA GLN A 413 -6.46 -21.58 7.43
C GLN A 413 -7.08 -22.99 7.48
N MET A 414 -8.34 -23.10 7.88
CA MET A 414 -9.07 -24.36 7.86
C MET A 414 -9.24 -24.90 6.44
N ALA A 415 -9.49 -24.04 5.46
CA ALA A 415 -9.59 -24.44 4.06
C ALA A 415 -8.24 -24.93 3.48
N HIS A 416 -7.12 -24.33 3.90
CA HIS A 416 -5.78 -24.78 3.50
C HIS A 416 -5.36 -26.10 4.19
N ALA A 417 -5.76 -26.31 5.44
CA ALA A 417 -5.40 -27.52 6.20
C ALA A 417 -6.20 -28.76 5.78
N ARG A 418 -7.37 -28.58 5.17
CA ARG A 418 -8.19 -29.64 4.58
C ARG A 418 -7.70 -30.00 3.19
#